data_AF-A0A2E1U1D2-F1
#
_entry.id   AF-A0A2E1U1D2-F1
#
_cell.length_a   1.000
_cell.length_b   1.000
_cell.length_c   1.000
_cell.angle_alpha   90.00
_cell.angle_beta   90.00
_cell.angle_gamma   90.00
#
_symmetry.space_group_name_H-M   'P 1'
#
loop_
_entity.id
_entity.type
_entity.pdbx_description
1 polymer ?
#
loop_
_entity_poly.entity_id
_entity_poly.type
_entity_poly.pdbx_seq_one_letter_code
_entity_poly.pdbx_strand_id
1 'polypeptide(L)'
;MMEQVNMKQVGILFAVGLLTLSAQAQSLDMTAKLEQSLAELNRVRSGISDEKLPMVKELNGLEDEVLDVRLEHQQVMRQLDSRNLDLNNLRSEIKTRKDEKNYISNLLSEYTRNFQTRLHIAELNRYQDTVDAAALAPENSNFSDQQVFDRQTALVSASIERLQEIVGGAAFDGTAAGEDGLVKEGTFLLTGPVALFASEDGLLAGIAEQRLGSLEPTVMPFADAANVAQVQATVAAKEGLFPFDASLGN
;
A
#
# COMPACT_ATOMS: atom_id res chain seq x y z
N MET A 1 102.20 -19.09 -99.11
CA MET A 1 103.01 -20.10 -98.41
C MET A 1 102.38 -20.26 -97.04
N MET A 2 101.80 -21.46 -96.77
CA MET A 2 101.34 -22.11 -95.51
C MET A 2 100.80 -21.22 -94.36
N GLU A 3 99.71 -21.52 -93.67
CA GLU A 3 99.44 -22.79 -92.98
C GLU A 3 97.98 -22.84 -92.49
N GLN A 4 97.35 -24.01 -92.59
CA GLN A 4 95.99 -24.25 -92.13
C GLN A 4 95.92 -24.29 -90.60
N VAL A 5 95.06 -23.46 -89.99
CA VAL A 5 94.65 -23.67 -88.59
C VAL A 5 93.27 -24.30 -88.56
N ASN A 6 93.22 -25.43 -87.86
CA ASN A 6 92.20 -26.46 -87.88
C ASN A 6 90.85 -25.97 -87.28
N MET A 7 89.90 -25.68 -88.16
CA MET A 7 88.58 -25.11 -87.87
C MET A 7 87.68 -26.02 -86.99
N LYS A 8 88.09 -27.25 -86.70
CA LYS A 8 87.35 -28.18 -85.82
C LYS A 8 87.65 -28.05 -84.32
N GLN A 9 88.77 -27.45 -83.91
CA GLN A 9 89.09 -27.26 -82.48
C GLN A 9 88.48 -25.99 -81.87
N VAL A 10 88.17 -24.98 -82.69
CA VAL A 10 87.54 -23.73 -82.22
C VAL A 10 86.05 -23.93 -81.88
N GLY A 11 85.36 -24.85 -82.55
CA GLY A 11 83.94 -25.13 -82.31
C GLY A 11 83.64 -25.80 -80.97
N ILE A 12 84.57 -26.59 -80.42
CA ILE A 12 84.38 -27.33 -79.16
C ILE A 12 84.63 -26.41 -77.94
N LEU A 13 85.57 -25.45 -78.03
CA LEU A 13 85.76 -24.45 -76.98
C LEU A 13 84.60 -23.43 -76.90
N PHE A 14 83.96 -23.11 -78.02
CA PHE A 14 82.81 -22.19 -78.03
C PHE A 14 81.55 -22.85 -77.43
N ALA A 15 81.36 -24.16 -77.63
CA ALA A 15 80.23 -24.89 -77.06
C ALA A 15 80.33 -25.07 -75.53
N VAL A 16 81.54 -25.29 -74.99
CA VAL A 16 81.76 -25.37 -73.54
C VAL A 16 81.62 -23.99 -72.88
N GLY A 17 82.06 -22.92 -73.56
CA GLY A 17 81.83 -21.54 -73.11
C GLY A 17 80.36 -21.11 -73.12
N LEU A 18 79.55 -21.62 -74.05
CA LEU A 18 78.11 -21.34 -74.13
C LEU A 18 77.27 -22.16 -73.13
N LEU A 19 77.71 -23.38 -72.80
CA LEU A 19 77.07 -24.25 -71.80
C LEU A 19 77.39 -23.82 -70.36
N THR A 20 78.56 -23.24 -70.09
CA THR A 20 78.87 -22.62 -68.79
C THR A 20 78.18 -21.27 -68.63
N LEU A 21 78.06 -20.46 -69.69
CA LEU A 21 77.31 -19.20 -69.66
C LEU A 21 75.81 -19.40 -69.45
N SER A 22 75.21 -20.43 -70.06
CA SER A 22 73.78 -20.71 -69.86
C SER A 22 73.50 -21.29 -68.47
N ALA A 23 74.38 -22.15 -67.93
CA ALA A 23 74.28 -22.62 -66.55
C ALA A 23 74.51 -21.51 -65.51
N GLN A 24 75.41 -20.54 -65.79
CA GLN A 24 75.60 -19.36 -64.95
C GLN A 24 74.48 -18.33 -65.10
N ALA A 25 73.92 -18.14 -66.30
CA ALA A 25 72.77 -17.27 -66.52
C ALA A 25 71.49 -17.83 -65.89
N GLN A 26 71.32 -19.15 -65.90
CA GLN A 26 70.16 -19.84 -65.30
C GLN A 26 70.29 -19.93 -63.77
N SER A 27 71.51 -20.02 -63.22
CA SER A 27 71.73 -19.87 -61.78
C SER A 27 71.57 -18.41 -61.31
N LEU A 28 71.99 -17.43 -62.11
CA LEU A 28 71.78 -15.99 -61.87
C LEU A 28 70.27 -15.62 -61.89
N ASP A 29 69.51 -16.13 -62.85
CA ASP A 29 68.05 -15.92 -62.94
C ASP A 29 67.29 -16.61 -61.78
N MET A 30 67.76 -17.78 -61.32
CA MET A 30 67.22 -18.48 -60.15
C MET A 30 67.51 -17.71 -58.85
N THR A 31 68.71 -17.15 -58.70
CA THR A 31 69.05 -16.28 -57.54
C THR A 31 68.28 -14.97 -57.57
N ALA A 32 68.09 -14.36 -58.74
CA ALA A 32 67.31 -13.13 -58.89
C ALA A 32 65.82 -13.37 -58.56
N LYS A 33 65.23 -14.48 -59.00
CA LYS A 33 63.87 -14.89 -58.62
C LYS A 33 63.74 -15.18 -57.12
N LEU A 34 64.74 -15.83 -56.52
CA LEU A 34 64.79 -16.07 -55.08
C LEU A 34 64.82 -14.75 -54.30
N GLU A 35 65.65 -13.80 -54.74
CA GLU A 35 65.81 -12.48 -54.13
C GLU A 35 64.54 -11.63 -54.28
N GLN A 36 63.88 -11.71 -55.45
CA GLN A 36 62.58 -11.08 -55.68
C GLN A 36 61.47 -11.68 -54.81
N SER A 37 61.39 -13.01 -54.68
CA SER A 37 60.41 -13.66 -53.79
C SER A 37 60.69 -13.38 -52.31
N LEU A 38 61.96 -13.25 -51.90
CA LEU A 38 62.34 -12.82 -50.55
C LEU A 38 61.94 -11.36 -50.30
N ALA A 39 62.14 -10.48 -51.28
CA ALA A 39 61.73 -9.09 -51.21
C ALA A 39 60.19 -8.96 -51.13
N GLU A 40 59.45 -9.74 -51.92
CA GLU A 40 57.98 -9.77 -51.90
C GLU A 40 57.43 -10.34 -50.60
N LEU A 41 58.03 -11.43 -50.09
CA LEU A 41 57.71 -11.99 -48.77
C LEU A 41 57.94 -10.98 -47.64
N ASN A 42 59.05 -10.24 -47.69
CA ASN A 42 59.35 -9.20 -46.71
C ASN A 42 58.37 -8.03 -46.80
N ARG A 43 57.97 -7.63 -48.01
CA ARG A 43 56.97 -6.58 -48.23
C ARG A 43 55.60 -6.97 -47.70
N VAL A 44 55.16 -8.21 -47.96
CA VAL A 44 53.91 -8.77 -47.43
C VAL A 44 53.98 -8.88 -45.90
N ARG A 45 55.10 -9.36 -45.34
CA ARG A 45 55.30 -9.40 -43.88
C ARG A 45 55.26 -8.02 -43.22
N SER A 46 55.83 -7.00 -43.88
CA SER A 46 55.75 -5.62 -43.42
C SER A 46 54.30 -5.13 -43.43
N GLY A 47 53.59 -5.26 -44.55
CA GLY A 47 52.18 -4.85 -44.65
C GLY A 47 51.28 -5.57 -43.64
N ILE A 48 51.45 -6.87 -43.45
CA ILE A 48 50.74 -7.63 -42.41
C ILE A 48 51.06 -7.09 -41.01
N SER A 49 52.31 -6.72 -40.73
CA SER A 49 52.69 -6.17 -39.43
C SER A 49 52.09 -4.77 -39.20
N ASP A 50 52.07 -3.96 -40.25
CA ASP A 50 51.53 -2.59 -40.25
C ASP A 50 50.01 -2.57 -40.06
N GLU A 51 49.28 -3.57 -40.58
CA GLU A 51 47.83 -3.72 -40.39
C GLU A 51 47.46 -4.44 -39.09
N LYS A 52 48.25 -5.44 -38.67
CA LYS A 52 47.96 -6.22 -37.46
C LYS A 52 48.06 -5.37 -36.19
N LEU A 53 49.03 -4.46 -36.11
CA LEU A 53 49.25 -3.64 -34.92
C LEU A 53 48.04 -2.71 -34.58
N PRO A 54 47.48 -1.93 -35.53
CA PRO A 54 46.28 -1.14 -35.28
C PRO A 54 45.06 -2.02 -35.00
N MET A 55 44.87 -3.13 -35.71
CA MET A 55 43.77 -4.06 -35.45
C MET A 55 43.79 -4.62 -34.02
N VAL A 56 44.96 -4.99 -33.49
CA VAL A 56 45.10 -5.46 -32.10
C VAL A 56 44.79 -4.35 -31.10
N LYS A 57 45.17 -3.09 -31.40
CA LYS A 57 44.83 -1.95 -30.53
C LYS A 57 43.33 -1.68 -30.52
N GLU A 58 42.67 -1.71 -31.68
CA GLU A 58 41.22 -1.58 -31.77
C GLU A 58 40.50 -2.73 -31.08
N LEU A 59 40.96 -3.97 -31.27
CA LEU A 59 40.41 -5.15 -30.60
C LEU A 59 40.49 -5.00 -29.08
N ASN A 60 41.66 -4.64 -28.54
CA ASN A 60 41.83 -4.44 -27.10
C ASN A 60 40.93 -3.31 -26.59
N GLY A 61 40.80 -2.20 -27.33
CA GLY A 61 39.92 -1.11 -26.95
C GLY A 61 38.45 -1.50 -26.92
N LEU A 62 37.99 -2.29 -27.90
CA LEU A 62 36.65 -2.86 -27.91
C LEU A 62 36.45 -3.90 -26.79
N GLU A 63 37.47 -4.69 -26.46
CA GLU A 63 37.42 -5.63 -25.34
C GLU A 63 37.26 -4.90 -24.01
N ASP A 64 38.01 -3.81 -23.79
CA ASP A 64 37.89 -2.95 -22.61
C ASP A 64 36.50 -2.31 -22.52
N GLU A 65 35.97 -1.77 -23.64
CA GLU A 65 34.63 -1.19 -23.69
C GLU A 65 33.54 -2.23 -23.37
N VAL A 66 33.67 -3.45 -23.88
CA VAL A 66 32.75 -4.56 -23.56
C VAL A 66 32.82 -4.91 -22.07
N LEU A 67 34.00 -4.86 -21.45
CA LEU A 67 34.15 -5.10 -20.01
C LEU A 67 33.45 -4.01 -19.20
N ASP A 68 33.65 -2.73 -19.55
CA ASP A 68 33.03 -1.59 -18.87
C ASP A 68 31.51 -1.64 -18.97
N VAL A 69 30.97 -1.84 -20.18
CA VAL A 69 29.52 -1.97 -20.40
C VAL A 69 28.94 -3.16 -19.63
N ARG A 70 29.66 -4.28 -19.51
CA ARG A 70 29.22 -5.43 -18.71
C ARG A 70 29.16 -5.09 -17.21
N LEU A 71 30.13 -4.36 -16.69
CA LEU A 71 30.14 -3.94 -15.29
C LEU A 71 29.00 -2.97 -14.99
N GLU A 72 28.78 -1.98 -15.86
CA GLU A 72 27.66 -1.05 -15.75
C GLU A 72 26.31 -1.78 -15.80
N HIS A 73 26.14 -2.69 -16.76
CA HIS A 73 24.94 -3.52 -16.86
C HIS A 73 24.70 -4.32 -15.58
N GLN A 74 25.73 -4.97 -15.03
CA GLN A 74 25.62 -5.71 -13.77
C GLN A 74 25.24 -4.81 -12.58
N GLN A 75 25.73 -3.57 -12.54
CA GLN A 75 25.36 -2.60 -11.51
C GLN A 75 23.90 -2.15 -11.64
N VAL A 76 23.46 -1.81 -12.86
CA VAL A 76 22.08 -1.42 -13.14
C VAL A 76 21.12 -2.56 -12.84
N MET A 77 21.45 -3.79 -13.23
CA MET A 77 20.63 -4.98 -12.94
C MET A 77 20.47 -5.20 -11.44
N ARG A 78 21.55 -5.10 -10.65
CA ARG A 78 21.47 -5.21 -9.19
C ARG A 78 20.57 -4.12 -8.58
N GLN A 79 20.65 -2.90 -9.10
CA GLN A 79 19.79 -1.81 -8.64
C GLN A 79 18.32 -2.05 -9.01
N LEU A 80 18.06 -2.55 -10.21
CA LEU A 80 16.72 -2.92 -10.67
C LEU A 80 16.12 -4.02 -9.79
N ASP A 81 16.89 -5.07 -9.51
CA ASP A 81 16.47 -6.18 -8.66
C ASP A 81 16.14 -5.72 -7.24
N SER A 82 16.99 -4.86 -6.66
CA SER A 82 16.72 -4.23 -5.35
C SER A 82 15.43 -3.42 -5.38
N ARG A 83 15.24 -2.56 -6.38
CA ARG A 83 14.03 -1.74 -6.50
C ARG A 83 12.78 -2.59 -6.69
N ASN A 84 12.87 -3.68 -7.45
CA ASN A 84 11.76 -4.61 -7.63
C ASN A 84 11.37 -5.28 -6.32
N LEU A 85 12.36 -5.67 -5.51
CA LEU A 85 12.13 -6.22 -4.17
C LEU A 85 11.46 -5.17 -3.26
N ASP A 86 11.97 -3.94 -3.24
CA ASP A 86 11.40 -2.85 -2.45
C ASP A 86 9.96 -2.52 -2.86
N LEU A 87 9.67 -2.49 -4.17
CA LEU A 87 8.32 -2.27 -4.69
C LEU A 87 7.36 -3.40 -4.30
N ASN A 88 7.81 -4.65 -4.33
CA ASN A 88 7.00 -5.78 -3.90
C ASN A 88 6.70 -5.72 -2.40
N ASN A 89 7.70 -5.37 -1.58
CA ASN A 89 7.52 -5.17 -0.15
C ASN A 89 6.53 -4.03 0.14
N LEU A 90 6.71 -2.88 -0.51
CA LEU A 90 5.83 -1.72 -0.34
C LEU A 90 4.39 -2.03 -0.76
N ARG A 91 4.19 -2.76 -1.86
CA ARG A 91 2.86 -3.23 -2.29
C ARG A 91 2.22 -4.14 -1.26
N SER A 92 3.00 -5.05 -0.67
CA SER A 92 2.51 -5.92 0.41
C SER A 92 2.10 -5.10 1.63
N GLU A 93 2.91 -4.11 2.03
CA GLU A 93 2.62 -3.25 3.17
C GLU A 93 1.36 -2.41 2.94
N ILE A 94 1.22 -1.80 1.76
CA ILE A 94 0.00 -1.06 1.37
C ILE A 94 -1.22 -1.97 1.44
N LYS A 95 -1.11 -3.21 0.95
CA LYS A 95 -2.19 -4.18 1.03
C LYS A 95 -2.57 -4.48 2.48
N THR A 96 -1.59 -4.82 3.32
CA THR A 96 -1.82 -5.09 4.76
C THR A 96 -2.48 -3.90 5.46
N ARG A 97 -2.00 -2.67 5.23
CA ARG A 97 -2.59 -1.46 5.82
C ARG A 97 -4.02 -1.22 5.35
N LYS A 98 -4.32 -1.51 4.08
CA LYS A 98 -5.69 -1.41 3.54
C LYS A 98 -6.61 -2.45 4.17
N ASP A 99 -6.14 -3.68 4.33
CA ASP A 99 -6.90 -4.76 4.96
C ASP A 99 -7.17 -4.44 6.44
N GLU A 100 -6.19 -3.91 7.17
CA GLU A 100 -6.32 -3.45 8.56
C GLU A 100 -7.34 -2.30 8.69
N LYS A 101 -7.23 -1.28 7.83
CA LYS A 101 -8.21 -0.18 7.76
C LYS A 101 -9.63 -0.73 7.58
N ASN A 102 -9.83 -1.63 6.62
CA ASN A 102 -11.15 -2.21 6.34
C ASN A 102 -11.67 -3.01 7.55
N TYR A 103 -10.80 -3.78 8.21
CA TYR A 103 -11.15 -4.52 9.41
C TYR A 103 -11.63 -3.60 10.54
N ILE A 104 -10.89 -2.54 10.85
CA ILE A 104 -11.25 -1.57 11.88
C ILE A 104 -12.55 -0.85 11.51
N SER A 105 -12.69 -0.41 10.26
CA SER A 105 -13.92 0.25 9.77
C SER A 105 -15.15 -0.64 9.94
N ASN A 106 -15.03 -1.94 9.62
CA ASN A 106 -16.13 -2.90 9.81
C ASN A 106 -16.45 -3.09 11.30
N LEU A 107 -15.42 -3.22 12.15
CA LEU A 107 -15.61 -3.37 13.60
C LEU A 107 -16.34 -2.16 14.21
N LEU A 108 -15.98 -0.95 13.80
CA LEU A 108 -16.62 0.29 14.26
C LEU A 108 -18.06 0.42 13.74
N SER A 109 -18.32 0.02 12.50
CA SER A 109 -19.69 -0.01 11.95
C SER A 109 -20.58 -1.01 12.69
N GLU A 110 -20.07 -2.20 13.00
CA GLU A 110 -20.78 -3.19 13.82
C GLU A 110 -21.00 -2.69 15.25
N TYR A 111 -19.98 -2.05 15.84
CA TYR A 111 -20.12 -1.43 17.16
C TYR A 111 -21.23 -0.38 17.18
N THR A 112 -21.29 0.49 16.17
CA THR A 112 -22.32 1.53 16.02
C THR A 112 -23.72 0.92 16.03
N ARG A 113 -23.94 -0.13 15.23
CA ARG A 113 -25.23 -0.85 15.16
C ARG A 113 -25.61 -1.49 16.49
N ASN A 114 -24.63 -2.09 17.18
CA ASN A 114 -24.86 -2.73 18.47
C ASN A 114 -25.05 -1.74 19.62
N PHE A 115 -24.46 -0.54 19.53
CA PHE A 115 -24.64 0.49 20.54
C PHE A 115 -26.09 0.98 20.55
N GLN A 116 -26.64 1.29 19.37
CA GLN A 116 -28.01 1.77 19.23
C GLN A 116 -29.05 0.78 19.78
N THR A 117 -28.87 -0.53 19.56
CA THR A 117 -29.80 -1.56 20.05
C THR A 117 -29.73 -1.82 21.56
N ARG A 118 -28.68 -1.31 22.23
CA ARG A 118 -28.45 -1.47 23.68
C ARG A 118 -28.81 -0.24 24.49
N LEU A 119 -29.11 0.88 23.83
CA LEU A 119 -29.59 2.07 24.50
C LEU A 119 -30.99 1.83 25.04
N HIS A 120 -31.26 2.35 26.24
CA HIS A 120 -32.63 2.46 26.71
C HIS A 120 -33.38 3.48 25.83
N ILE A 121 -34.69 3.31 25.61
CA ILE A 121 -35.48 4.23 24.77
C ILE A 121 -35.33 5.70 25.18
N ALA A 122 -35.24 5.95 26.50
CA ALA A 122 -35.05 7.28 27.08
C ALA A 122 -33.74 7.95 26.65
N GLU A 123 -32.71 7.18 26.30
CA GLU A 123 -31.40 7.70 25.93
C GLU A 123 -31.24 7.88 24.42
N LEU A 124 -32.19 7.40 23.60
CA LEU A 124 -32.04 7.44 22.14
C LEU A 124 -31.84 8.86 21.64
N ASN A 125 -32.71 9.80 22.04
CA ASN A 125 -32.60 11.20 21.64
C ASN A 125 -31.26 11.83 22.05
N ARG A 126 -30.71 11.42 23.21
CA ARG A 126 -29.43 11.93 23.73
C ARG A 126 -28.24 11.54 22.86
N TYR A 127 -28.26 10.34 22.27
CA TYR A 127 -27.13 9.82 21.48
C TYR A 127 -27.40 9.77 19.97
N GLN A 128 -28.61 10.10 19.52
CA GLN A 128 -29.06 9.97 18.13
C GLN A 128 -28.08 10.63 17.15
N ASP A 129 -27.75 11.90 17.37
CA ASP A 129 -26.84 12.66 16.49
C ASP A 129 -25.47 12.01 16.36
N THR A 130 -24.92 11.51 17.48
CA THR A 130 -23.61 10.86 17.53
C THR A 130 -23.65 9.50 16.82
N VAL A 131 -24.72 8.74 17.03
CA VAL A 131 -24.94 7.44 16.36
C VAL A 131 -25.10 7.63 14.86
N ASP A 132 -25.95 8.56 14.42
CA ASP A 132 -26.21 8.82 13.02
C ASP A 132 -24.96 9.36 12.31
N ALA A 133 -24.23 10.27 12.95
CA ALA A 133 -22.97 10.77 12.41
C ALA A 133 -21.94 9.65 12.19
N ALA A 134 -21.86 8.68 13.12
CA ALA A 134 -20.97 7.52 12.98
C ALA A 134 -21.48 6.51 11.94
N ALA A 135 -22.79 6.28 11.87
CA ALA A 135 -23.42 5.32 10.96
C ALA A 135 -23.34 5.78 9.50
N LEU A 136 -23.58 7.07 9.24
CA LEU A 136 -23.64 7.65 7.89
C LEU A 136 -22.27 8.07 7.36
N ALA A 137 -21.26 8.22 8.22
CA ALA A 137 -19.93 8.68 7.80
C ALA A 137 -19.29 7.80 6.70
N PRO A 138 -19.30 6.45 6.78
CA PRO A 138 -18.72 5.60 5.73
C PRO A 138 -19.42 5.70 4.37
N GLU A 139 -20.68 6.15 4.35
CA GLU A 139 -21.48 6.29 3.13
C GLU A 139 -21.29 7.65 2.45
N ASN A 140 -20.65 8.61 3.14
CA ASN A 140 -20.45 9.96 2.64
C ASN A 140 -19.15 10.09 1.83
N SER A 141 -19.28 10.16 0.50
CA SER A 141 -18.15 10.31 -0.43
C SER A 141 -17.37 11.63 -0.32
N ASN A 142 -17.90 12.62 0.40
CA ASN A 142 -17.20 13.89 0.64
C ASN A 142 -16.22 13.82 1.82
N PHE A 143 -16.29 12.77 2.65
CA PHE A 143 -15.38 12.63 3.78
C PHE A 143 -14.08 11.92 3.39
N SER A 144 -12.97 12.41 3.95
CA SER A 144 -11.73 11.66 3.97
C SER A 144 -11.83 10.48 4.93
N ASP A 145 -10.96 9.48 4.74
CA ASP A 145 -10.87 8.34 5.66
C ASP A 145 -10.71 8.78 7.11
N GLN A 146 -9.90 9.82 7.35
CA GLN A 146 -9.69 10.37 8.69
C GLN A 146 -10.99 10.92 9.28
N GLN A 147 -11.75 11.70 8.52
CA GLN A 147 -13.02 12.24 8.97
C GLN A 147 -14.04 11.14 9.29
N VAL A 148 -14.04 10.04 8.54
CA VAL A 148 -14.88 8.87 8.85
C VAL A 148 -14.50 8.28 10.21
N PHE A 149 -13.21 8.02 10.44
CA PHE A 149 -12.74 7.49 11.72
C PHE A 149 -12.98 8.43 12.89
N ASP A 150 -12.82 9.75 12.70
CA ASP A 150 -13.09 10.74 13.75
C ASP A 150 -14.56 10.66 14.23
N ARG A 151 -15.51 10.50 13.30
CA ARG A 151 -16.94 10.34 13.64
C ARG A 151 -17.21 9.00 14.33
N GLN A 152 -16.65 7.92 13.83
CA GLN A 152 -16.83 6.59 14.43
C GLN A 152 -16.21 6.50 15.83
N THR A 153 -15.04 7.10 16.04
CA THR A 153 -14.36 7.11 17.35
C THR A 153 -15.01 8.08 18.34
N ALA A 154 -15.67 9.14 17.87
CA ALA A 154 -16.51 9.99 18.72
C ALA A 154 -17.63 9.18 19.38
N LEU A 155 -18.27 8.25 18.66
CA LEU A 155 -19.27 7.36 19.25
C LEU A 155 -18.67 6.42 20.30
N VAL A 156 -17.49 5.86 20.05
CA VAL A 156 -16.78 5.04 21.04
C VAL A 156 -16.47 5.86 22.29
N SER A 157 -16.04 7.11 22.13
CA SER A 157 -15.78 8.01 23.26
C SER A 157 -17.05 8.29 24.06
N ALA A 158 -18.14 8.66 23.39
CA ALA A 158 -19.44 8.87 24.02
C ALA A 158 -19.95 7.61 24.74
N SER A 159 -19.68 6.41 24.21
CA SER A 159 -20.04 5.16 24.86
C SER A 159 -19.29 4.91 26.16
N ILE A 160 -18.02 5.33 26.24
CA ILE A 160 -17.19 5.22 27.44
C ILE A 160 -17.68 6.21 28.50
N GLU A 161 -17.98 7.44 28.08
CA GLU A 161 -18.60 8.46 28.95
C GLU A 161 -19.93 7.96 29.52
N ARG A 162 -20.80 7.39 28.67
CA ARG A 162 -22.05 6.76 29.11
C ARG A 162 -21.82 5.67 30.15
N LEU A 163 -20.82 4.80 29.94
CA LEU A 163 -20.49 3.73 30.89
C LEU A 163 -20.05 4.29 32.24
N GLN A 164 -19.36 5.43 32.25
CA GLN A 164 -18.97 6.11 33.50
C GLN A 164 -20.16 6.77 34.18
N GLU A 165 -21.06 7.41 33.43
CA GLU A 165 -22.24 8.09 33.97
C GLU A 165 -23.29 7.11 34.53
N ILE A 166 -23.49 5.97 33.88
CA ILE A 166 -24.50 4.98 34.32
C ILE A 166 -24.11 4.32 35.64
N VAL A 167 -22.82 4.33 36.02
CA VAL A 167 -22.37 3.83 37.32
C VAL A 167 -22.82 4.78 38.43
N GLY A 168 -23.99 4.48 39.01
CA GLY A 168 -24.67 5.33 40.01
C GLY A 168 -26.00 5.89 39.53
N GLY A 169 -26.29 5.77 38.23
CA GLY A 169 -27.47 6.34 37.58
C GLY A 169 -27.18 7.71 36.96
N ALA A 170 -27.93 8.04 35.91
CA ALA A 170 -27.74 9.26 35.13
C ALA A 170 -29.04 10.07 35.08
N ALA A 171 -28.94 11.38 35.31
CA ALA A 171 -30.06 12.31 35.13
C ALA A 171 -29.80 13.19 33.90
N PHE A 172 -30.78 13.30 33.01
CA PHE A 172 -30.69 14.08 31.79
C PHE A 172 -32.06 14.54 31.33
N ASP A 173 -32.11 15.64 30.58
CA ASP A 173 -33.37 16.19 30.06
C ASP A 173 -33.76 15.51 28.75
N GLY A 174 -35.06 15.50 28.45
CA GLY A 174 -35.59 14.97 27.21
C GLY A 174 -37.11 14.97 27.16
N THR A 175 -37.64 14.28 26.16
CA THR A 175 -39.07 14.23 25.88
C THR A 175 -39.63 12.84 26.12
N ALA A 176 -40.87 12.79 26.60
CA ALA A 176 -41.61 11.55 26.75
C ALA A 176 -43.10 11.78 26.47
N ALA A 177 -43.76 10.76 25.92
CA ALA A 177 -45.19 10.77 25.65
C ALA A 177 -46.00 10.18 26.82
N GLY A 178 -47.13 10.79 27.14
CA GLY A 178 -48.15 10.17 28.01
C GLY A 178 -48.92 9.06 27.31
N GLU A 179 -49.79 8.36 28.04
CA GLU A 179 -50.70 7.36 27.44
C GLU A 179 -51.66 7.95 26.40
N ASP A 180 -51.95 9.25 26.51
CA ASP A 180 -52.74 10.06 25.59
C ASP A 180 -51.97 10.43 24.30
N GLY A 181 -50.68 10.11 24.23
CA GLY A 181 -49.80 10.42 23.10
C GLY A 181 -49.27 11.86 23.11
N LEU A 182 -49.54 12.65 24.16
CA LEU A 182 -48.99 14.00 24.28
C LEU A 182 -47.54 13.94 24.75
N VAL A 183 -46.65 14.51 23.94
CA VAL A 183 -45.23 14.62 24.25
C VAL A 183 -45.00 15.80 25.20
N LYS A 184 -44.22 15.55 26.25
CA LYS A 184 -43.83 16.53 27.25
C LYS A 184 -42.34 16.57 27.45
N GLU A 185 -41.82 17.76 27.65
CA GLU A 185 -40.46 18.03 28.10
C GLU A 185 -40.35 17.70 29.60
N GLY A 186 -39.21 17.16 30.01
CA GLY A 186 -38.95 16.80 31.38
C GLY A 186 -37.56 16.23 31.60
N THR A 187 -37.36 15.71 32.80
CA THR A 187 -36.08 15.11 33.20
C THR A 187 -36.26 13.61 33.38
N PHE A 188 -35.32 12.86 32.83
CA PHE A 188 -35.14 11.44 33.08
C PHE A 188 -34.16 11.20 34.21
N LEU A 189 -34.43 10.16 35.00
CA LEU A 189 -33.47 9.54 35.91
C LEU A 189 -33.33 8.06 35.55
N LEU A 190 -32.22 7.71 34.92
CA LEU A 190 -31.90 6.34 34.51
C LEU A 190 -31.12 5.64 35.62
N THR A 191 -31.66 4.55 36.14
CA THR A 191 -31.02 3.72 37.17
C THR A 191 -31.01 2.27 36.73
N GLY A 192 -29.87 1.79 36.25
CA GLY A 192 -29.76 0.43 35.70
C GLY A 192 -30.65 0.26 34.45
N PRO A 193 -31.53 -0.75 34.40
CA PRO A 193 -32.40 -0.99 33.26
C PRO A 193 -33.69 -0.14 33.25
N VAL A 194 -33.92 0.69 34.28
CA VAL A 194 -35.18 1.44 34.44
C VAL A 194 -34.94 2.94 34.34
N ALA A 195 -35.79 3.64 33.61
CA ALA A 195 -35.80 5.10 33.54
C ALA A 195 -37.07 5.67 34.19
N LEU A 196 -36.90 6.59 35.12
CA LEU A 196 -37.99 7.44 35.61
C LEU A 196 -38.06 8.71 34.81
N PHE A 197 -39.26 9.26 34.69
CA PHE A 197 -39.49 10.55 34.06
C PHE A 197 -40.41 11.40 34.92
N ALA A 198 -40.13 12.71 34.96
CA ALA A 198 -41.07 13.71 35.45
C ALA A 198 -41.06 14.90 34.48
N SER A 199 -42.25 15.28 34.01
CA SER A 199 -42.42 16.46 33.14
C SER A 199 -42.23 17.77 33.91
N GLU A 200 -41.78 18.80 33.22
CA GLU A 200 -41.58 20.13 33.79
C GLU A 200 -42.88 20.75 34.33
N ASP A 201 -44.02 20.44 33.68
CA ASP A 201 -45.35 20.89 34.09
C ASP A 201 -45.90 20.14 35.32
N GLY A 202 -45.21 19.11 35.80
CA GLY A 202 -45.61 18.28 36.93
C GLY A 202 -46.85 17.43 36.69
N LEU A 203 -47.33 17.33 35.45
CA LEU A 203 -48.56 16.61 35.10
C LEU A 203 -48.31 15.16 34.65
N LEU A 204 -47.07 14.78 34.34
CA LEU A 204 -46.70 13.43 33.90
C LEU A 204 -45.47 12.96 34.65
N ALA A 205 -45.61 11.87 35.42
CA ALA A 205 -44.47 11.23 36.07
C ALA A 205 -44.70 9.73 36.23
N GLY A 206 -43.64 8.95 36.07
CA GLY A 206 -43.72 7.49 36.10
C GLY A 206 -42.48 6.81 35.52
N ILE A 207 -42.64 5.55 35.14
CA ILE A 207 -41.59 4.76 34.46
C ILE A 207 -41.70 5.02 32.96
N ALA A 208 -40.58 5.32 32.32
CA ALA A 208 -40.51 5.47 30.88
C ALA A 208 -40.10 4.14 30.22
N GLU A 209 -40.91 3.63 29.31
CA GLU A 209 -40.64 2.40 28.57
C GLU A 209 -40.87 2.55 27.07
N GLN A 210 -40.40 1.56 26.31
CA GLN A 210 -40.63 1.51 24.88
C GLN A 210 -42.02 0.92 24.60
N ARG A 211 -42.88 1.71 23.95
CA ARG A 211 -44.17 1.24 23.45
C ARG A 211 -44.08 0.91 21.97
N LEU A 212 -44.67 -0.21 21.57
CA LEU A 212 -44.71 -0.61 20.16
C LEU A 212 -45.37 0.48 19.31
N GLY A 213 -44.65 0.95 18.28
CA GLY A 213 -45.12 2.00 17.39
C GLY A 213 -44.86 3.44 17.87
N SER A 214 -44.25 3.63 19.04
CA SER A 214 -43.76 4.94 19.49
C SER A 214 -42.27 5.08 19.20
N LEU A 215 -41.87 6.25 18.69
CA LEU A 215 -40.47 6.66 18.60
C LEU A 215 -40.01 7.41 19.86
N GLU A 216 -40.97 7.91 20.65
CA GLU A 216 -40.71 8.56 21.93
C GLU A 216 -40.86 7.55 23.09
N PRO A 217 -40.09 7.70 24.17
CA PRO A 217 -40.35 7.01 25.43
C PRO A 217 -41.79 7.25 25.88
N THR A 218 -42.52 6.21 26.28
CA THR A 218 -43.87 6.34 26.82
C THR A 218 -43.81 6.23 28.34
N VAL A 219 -44.38 7.21 29.04
CA VAL A 219 -44.43 7.23 30.51
C VAL A 219 -45.68 6.49 30.97
N MET A 220 -45.47 5.46 31.79
CA MET A 220 -46.52 4.76 32.52
C MET A 220 -46.61 5.30 33.95
N PRO A 221 -47.68 6.04 34.29
CA PRO A 221 -47.87 6.53 35.64
C PRO A 221 -48.15 5.39 36.62
N PHE A 222 -47.79 5.59 37.89
CA PHE A 222 -48.17 4.67 38.96
C PHE A 222 -49.67 4.82 39.30
N ALA A 223 -50.32 3.70 39.62
CA ALA A 223 -51.73 3.71 40.05
C ALA A 223 -51.94 4.48 41.36
N ASP A 224 -50.94 4.46 42.26
CA ASP A 224 -50.95 5.23 43.51
C ASP A 224 -50.37 6.63 43.29
N ALA A 225 -51.15 7.66 43.57
CA ALA A 225 -50.73 9.06 43.50
C ALA A 225 -49.55 9.39 44.42
N ALA A 226 -49.38 8.66 45.54
CA ALA A 226 -48.23 8.83 46.41
C ALA A 226 -46.91 8.43 45.70
N ASN A 227 -46.93 7.37 44.89
CA ASN A 227 -45.77 6.94 44.10
C ASN A 227 -45.46 7.94 42.99
N VAL A 228 -46.47 8.52 42.35
CA VAL A 228 -46.28 9.58 41.35
C VAL A 228 -45.58 10.79 41.97
N ALA A 229 -46.06 11.27 43.13
CA ALA A 229 -45.43 12.38 43.85
C ALA A 229 -43.99 12.05 44.30
N GLN A 230 -43.75 10.80 44.70
CA GLN A 230 -42.41 10.33 45.06
C GLN A 230 -41.47 10.33 43.85
N VAL A 231 -41.90 9.88 42.67
CA VAL A 231 -41.10 9.94 41.44
C VAL A 231 -40.76 11.38 41.08
N GLN A 232 -41.74 12.29 41.14
CA GLN A 232 -41.50 13.72 40.89
C GLN A 232 -40.43 14.28 41.83
N ALA A 233 -40.53 13.98 43.13
CA ALA A 233 -39.55 14.41 44.12
C ALA A 233 -38.16 13.80 43.85
N THR A 234 -38.09 12.50 43.56
CA THR A 234 -36.82 11.79 43.30
C THR A 234 -36.14 12.30 42.03
N VAL A 235 -36.89 12.53 40.95
CA VAL A 235 -36.34 13.09 39.70
C VAL A 235 -35.86 14.53 39.91
N ALA A 236 -36.65 15.37 40.61
CA ALA A 236 -36.27 16.76 40.88
C ALA A 236 -35.03 16.88 41.79
N ALA A 237 -34.94 16.04 42.81
CA ALA A 237 -33.80 16.02 43.73
C ALA A 237 -32.58 15.25 43.19
N LYS A 238 -32.75 14.43 42.14
CA LYS A 238 -31.76 13.48 41.62
C LYS A 238 -31.27 12.46 42.67
N GLU A 239 -32.05 12.28 43.72
CA GLU A 239 -31.81 11.39 44.84
C GLU A 239 -33.17 11.05 45.46
N GLY A 240 -33.34 9.82 45.94
CA GLY A 240 -34.54 9.46 46.66
C GLY A 240 -34.86 7.98 46.61
N LEU A 241 -36.11 7.67 46.94
CA LEU A 241 -36.64 6.33 46.88
C LEU A 241 -37.34 6.11 45.53
N PHE A 242 -37.14 4.91 45.00
CA PHE A 242 -37.76 4.47 43.76
C PHE A 242 -38.78 3.36 44.10
N PRO A 243 -40.10 3.59 43.94
CA PRO A 243 -41.10 2.55 44.11
C PRO A 243 -41.02 1.56 42.95
N PHE A 244 -40.15 0.56 43.09
CA PHE A 244 -39.92 -0.48 42.08
C PHE A 244 -40.33 -1.85 42.58
N ASP A 245 -41.21 -2.50 41.84
CA ASP A 245 -41.53 -3.91 42.03
C ASP A 245 -41.02 -4.72 40.83
N ALA A 246 -39.85 -5.34 41.00
CA ALA A 246 -39.25 -6.21 39.99
C ALA A 246 -40.04 -7.52 39.77
N SER A 247 -40.96 -7.88 40.68
CA SER A 247 -41.76 -9.10 40.57
C SER A 247 -43.00 -8.92 39.70
N LEU A 248 -43.42 -7.67 39.46
CA LEU A 248 -44.71 -7.32 38.85
C LEU A 248 -45.90 -8.06 39.50
N GLY A 249 -45.79 -8.41 40.79
CA GLY A 249 -46.82 -9.13 41.54
C GLY A 249 -46.85 -10.65 41.38
N ASN A 250 -45.73 -11.32 41.07
CA ASN A 250 -45.58 -12.78 41.10
C ASN A 250 -45.12 -13.33 42.45
#